data_AF-A0A7C9CIA6-F1
#
_entry.id   AF-A0A7C9CIA6-F1
#
_cell.length_a   1.000
_cell.length_b   1.000
_cell.length_c   1.000
_cell.angle_alpha   90.00
_cell.angle_beta   90.00
_cell.angle_gamma   90.00
#
_symmetry.space_group_name_H-M   'P 1'
#
loop_
_entity.id
_entity.type
_entity.pdbx_description
1 polymer ?
#
loop_
_entity_poly.entity_id
_entity_poly.type
_entity_poly.pdbx_seq_one_letter_code
_entity_poly.pdbx_strand_id
1 'polypeptide(L)'
;MDYEPYDSSGTDDDLPPSHHSRVPKGGCTAGNGRSALVGSTPYPSICAENMEVQIHQLEKEAYLSVLRAFKAQADAITWEKESLITELRRELRISNEDHRELLGRVNADGVIQRIREWRQAGAAQSAMLGASHVVEDR
;
A
#
# COMPACT_ATOMS: atom_id res chain seq x y z
N MET A 1 47.95 -2.24 13.82
CA MET A 1 46.55 -2.39 14.30
C MET A 1 46.29 -3.87 14.19
N ASP A 2 46.79 -4.58 15.18
CA ASP A 2 47.16 -5.97 15.08
C ASP A 2 46.20 -6.73 16.01
N TYR A 3 45.49 -7.68 15.41
CA TYR A 3 44.41 -8.45 16.02
C TYR A 3 44.95 -9.35 17.13
N GLU A 4 44.30 -9.34 18.30
CA GLU A 4 44.42 -10.36 19.33
C GLU A 4 43.07 -11.12 19.49
N PRO A 5 43.10 -12.42 19.83
CA PRO A 5 41.98 -13.35 19.63
C PRO A 5 41.21 -13.70 20.92
N TYR A 6 39.89 -13.91 20.73
CA TYR A 6 38.95 -14.78 21.46
C TYR A 6 39.22 -15.17 22.93
N ASP A 7 38.34 -14.70 23.81
CA ASP A 7 37.76 -15.52 24.88
C ASP A 7 36.30 -15.10 25.10
N SER A 8 35.35 -15.97 24.75
CA SER A 8 33.97 -15.86 25.21
C SER A 8 33.37 -17.25 25.26
N SER A 9 33.69 -17.91 26.38
CA SER A 9 32.72 -18.49 27.31
C SER A 9 31.58 -19.29 26.69
N GLY A 10 31.80 -20.60 26.64
CA GLY A 10 31.03 -21.55 27.44
C GLY A 10 29.51 -21.49 27.31
N THR A 11 29.00 -22.35 26.45
CA THR A 11 27.64 -22.89 26.44
C THR A 11 27.18 -23.31 27.85
N ASP A 12 26.21 -22.61 28.41
CA ASP A 12 25.29 -23.17 29.41
C ASP A 12 24.02 -23.57 28.66
N ASP A 13 24.15 -24.71 28.00
CA ASP A 13 23.06 -25.40 27.30
C ASP A 13 22.18 -26.11 28.34
N ASP A 14 20.88 -25.88 28.19
CA ASP A 14 19.77 -26.75 28.55
C ASP A 14 19.66 -27.26 30.01
N LEU A 15 18.59 -26.84 30.69
CA LEU A 15 17.43 -27.69 30.99
C LEU A 15 16.39 -26.92 31.85
N PRO A 16 15.10 -26.80 31.44
CA PRO A 16 14.03 -26.40 32.35
C PRO A 16 13.77 -27.51 33.40
N PRO A 17 13.29 -27.14 34.61
CA PRO A 17 13.28 -28.06 35.75
C PRO A 17 12.31 -29.24 35.57
N SER A 18 12.79 -30.40 36.00
CA SER A 18 12.08 -31.67 36.12
C SER A 18 10.73 -31.53 36.84
N HIS A 19 9.64 -31.61 36.10
CA HIS A 19 8.30 -31.87 36.64
C HIS A 19 8.17 -33.35 37.03
N HIS A 20 8.76 -33.75 38.16
CA HIS A 20 8.36 -35.00 38.80
C HIS A 20 7.20 -34.73 39.75
N SER A 21 6.03 -35.28 39.41
CA SER A 21 4.80 -35.19 40.18
C SER A 21 5.04 -35.56 41.65
N ARG A 22 4.64 -34.68 42.57
CA ARG A 22 4.40 -35.04 43.97
C ARG A 22 3.38 -34.08 44.59
N VAL A 23 2.11 -34.38 44.39
CA VAL A 23 1.10 -34.15 45.45
C VAL A 23 1.29 -35.24 46.51
N PRO A 24 0.99 -35.01 47.81
CA PRO A 24 -0.16 -34.22 48.24
C PRO A 24 0.02 -33.35 49.50
N LYS A 25 -1.05 -32.60 49.79
CA LYS A 25 -1.65 -32.39 51.12
C LYS A 25 -1.39 -31.05 51.81
N GLY A 26 -2.43 -30.22 51.81
CA GLY A 26 -2.83 -29.45 52.99
C GLY A 26 -2.71 -27.94 52.85
N GLY A 27 -3.85 -27.25 53.02
CA GLY A 27 -3.86 -25.84 53.42
C GLY A 27 -4.77 -24.96 52.57
N CYS A 28 -6.07 -25.02 52.80
CA CYS A 28 -6.96 -23.92 52.44
C CYS A 28 -6.57 -22.70 53.29
N THR A 29 -5.96 -21.69 52.68
CA THR A 29 -5.87 -20.35 53.28
C THR A 29 -6.63 -19.39 52.39
N ALA A 30 -7.83 -19.00 52.86
CA ALA A 30 -8.59 -17.90 52.32
C ALA A 30 -7.75 -16.61 52.45
N GLY A 31 -7.28 -16.10 51.31
CA GLY A 31 -6.55 -14.84 51.23
C GLY A 31 -7.14 -14.01 50.10
N ASN A 32 -7.98 -13.05 50.45
CA ASN A 32 -8.52 -12.05 49.53
C ASN A 32 -7.38 -11.13 49.07
N GLY A 33 -6.75 -11.46 47.95
CA GLY A 33 -5.71 -10.68 47.29
C GLY A 33 -6.20 -10.18 45.93
N ARG A 34 -6.34 -8.88 45.80
CA ARG A 34 -6.72 -8.19 44.57
C ARG A 34 -5.64 -8.39 43.50
N SER A 35 -6.09 -8.56 42.25
CA SER A 35 -5.43 -8.09 41.02
C SER A 35 -4.07 -8.68 40.63
N ALA A 36 -4.08 -9.57 39.62
CA ALA A 36 -3.17 -9.44 38.49
C ALA A 36 -3.69 -10.25 37.28
N LEU A 37 -4.11 -9.48 36.26
CA LEU A 37 -3.87 -9.80 34.84
C LEU A 37 -4.70 -10.95 34.24
N VAL A 38 -5.98 -10.65 34.05
CA VAL A 38 -6.72 -11.02 32.84
C VAL A 38 -5.84 -10.72 31.62
N GLY A 39 -5.70 -11.72 30.74
CA GLY A 39 -5.43 -11.52 29.32
C GLY A 39 -4.07 -10.92 29.00
N SER A 40 -3.05 -11.77 28.88
CA SER A 40 -2.04 -11.51 27.86
C SER A 40 -2.74 -11.72 26.52
N THR A 41 -3.42 -10.69 26.00
CA THR A 41 -3.88 -10.68 24.61
C THR A 41 -2.64 -10.50 23.75
N PRO A 42 -2.20 -11.52 23.00
CA PRO A 42 -1.20 -11.27 21.99
C PRO A 42 -1.86 -10.39 20.92
N TYR A 43 -1.25 -9.24 20.67
CA TYR A 43 -1.41 -8.38 19.50
C TYR A 43 -2.44 -7.23 19.50
N PRO A 44 -1.95 -6.04 19.87
CA PRO A 44 -2.23 -4.80 19.14
C PRO A 44 -1.35 -4.68 17.88
N SER A 45 -0.14 -5.24 17.88
CA SER A 45 0.90 -4.98 16.86
C SER A 45 0.61 -5.60 15.49
N ILE A 46 0.16 -6.86 15.40
CA ILE A 46 -0.15 -7.52 14.11
C ILE A 46 -1.42 -6.93 13.49
N CYS A 47 -2.41 -6.56 14.32
CA CYS A 47 -3.63 -5.93 13.84
C CYS A 47 -3.37 -4.50 13.33
N ALA A 48 -2.49 -3.73 14.00
CA ALA A 48 -2.09 -2.40 13.56
C ALA A 48 -1.22 -2.41 12.28
N GLU A 49 -0.27 -3.34 12.16
CA GLU A 49 0.51 -3.52 10.92
C GLU A 49 -0.38 -3.84 9.72
N ASN A 50 -1.41 -4.65 9.92
CA ASN A 50 -2.39 -4.95 8.87
C ASN A 50 -3.18 -3.69 8.43
N MET A 51 -3.48 -2.78 9.36
CA MET A 51 -4.19 -1.53 9.04
C MET A 51 -3.33 -0.55 8.22
N GLU A 52 -2.04 -0.39 8.56
CA GLU A 52 -1.13 0.47 7.78
C GLU A 52 -0.95 -0.06 6.35
N VAL A 53 -0.84 -1.39 6.20
CA VAL A 53 -0.80 -2.04 4.87
C VAL A 53 -2.09 -1.78 4.10
N GLN A 54 -3.25 -1.85 4.75
CA GLN A 54 -4.53 -1.53 4.11
C GLN A 54 -4.63 -0.05 3.70
N ILE A 55 -4.16 0.87 4.54
CA ILE A 55 -4.11 2.31 4.20
C ILE A 55 -3.23 2.51 2.97
N HIS A 56 -2.04 1.90 2.95
CA HIS A 56 -1.12 2.05 1.83
C HIS A 56 -1.66 1.44 0.53
N GLN A 57 -2.44 0.37 0.62
CA GLN A 57 -3.16 -0.18 -0.53
C GLN A 57 -4.20 0.82 -1.07
N LEU A 58 -4.98 1.46 -0.19
CA LEU A 58 -5.94 2.50 -0.58
C LEU A 58 -5.26 3.71 -1.20
N GLU A 59 -4.11 4.14 -0.66
CA GLU A 59 -3.28 5.21 -1.24
C GLU A 59 -2.88 4.88 -2.68
N LYS A 60 -2.37 3.67 -2.92
CA LYS A 60 -1.99 3.21 -4.27
C LYS A 60 -3.19 3.15 -5.22
N GLU A 61 -4.33 2.66 -4.76
CA GLU A 61 -5.55 2.57 -5.57
C GLU A 61 -6.11 3.94 -5.94
N ALA A 62 -6.11 4.89 -5.01
CA ALA A 62 -6.51 6.28 -5.25
C ALA A 62 -5.59 6.93 -6.28
N TYR A 63 -4.26 6.80 -6.10
CA TYR A 63 -3.27 7.33 -7.02
C TYR A 63 -3.42 6.73 -8.43
N LEU A 64 -3.58 5.41 -8.52
CA LEU A 64 -3.81 4.69 -9.77
C LEU A 64 -5.07 5.20 -10.47
N SER A 65 -6.16 5.37 -9.74
CA SER A 65 -7.44 5.83 -10.29
C SER A 65 -7.32 7.22 -10.92
N VAL A 66 -6.60 8.14 -10.26
CA VAL A 66 -6.33 9.48 -10.80
C VAL A 66 -5.49 9.42 -12.08
N LEU A 67 -4.43 8.60 -12.09
CA LEU A 67 -3.62 8.41 -13.30
C LEU A 67 -4.45 7.86 -14.47
N ARG A 68 -5.31 6.86 -14.21
CA ARG A 68 -6.21 6.28 -15.21
C ARG A 68 -7.14 7.34 -15.79
N ALA A 69 -7.74 8.17 -14.93
CA ALA A 69 -8.62 9.25 -15.36
C ALA A 69 -7.89 10.28 -16.24
N PHE A 70 -6.69 10.72 -15.84
CA PHE A 70 -5.92 11.68 -16.63
C PHE A 70 -5.46 11.12 -17.97
N LYS A 71 -5.03 9.87 -18.01
CA LYS A 71 -4.68 9.19 -19.26
C LYS A 71 -5.91 8.99 -20.15
N ALA A 72 -7.08 8.65 -19.60
CA ALA A 72 -8.30 8.52 -20.40
C ALA A 72 -8.79 9.85 -21.00
N GLN A 73 -8.44 10.98 -20.38
CA GLN A 73 -8.82 12.31 -20.87
C GLN A 73 -7.95 12.81 -22.04
N ALA A 74 -6.64 12.58 -22.00
CA ALA A 74 -5.70 13.12 -22.97
C ALA A 74 -4.51 12.18 -23.19
N ASP A 75 -3.93 12.21 -24.39
CA ASP A 75 -2.81 11.34 -24.76
C ASP A 75 -1.54 11.68 -23.95
N ALA A 76 -1.26 12.98 -23.86
CA ALA A 76 -0.24 13.58 -23.02
C ALA A 76 -0.86 14.14 -21.73
N ILE A 77 -0.14 13.97 -20.62
CA ILE A 77 -0.44 14.66 -19.35
C ILE A 77 0.08 16.08 -19.50
N THR A 78 -0.78 17.09 -19.28
CA THR A 78 -0.34 18.50 -19.33
C THR A 78 0.52 18.83 -18.12
N TRP A 79 1.32 19.89 -18.21
CA TRP A 79 2.19 20.35 -17.12
C TRP A 79 1.41 20.62 -15.82
N GLU A 80 0.20 21.16 -15.90
CA GLU A 80 -0.65 21.41 -14.73
C GLU A 80 -1.07 20.10 -14.05
N LYS A 81 -1.39 19.07 -14.84
CA LYS A 81 -1.73 17.74 -14.33
C LYS A 81 -0.50 17.03 -13.77
N GLU A 82 0.67 17.25 -14.34
CA GLU A 82 1.93 16.70 -13.84
C GLU A 82 2.32 17.29 -12.48
N SER A 83 2.10 18.59 -12.28
CA SER A 83 2.24 19.23 -10.97
C SER A 83 1.29 18.61 -9.94
N LEU A 84 0.01 18.40 -10.30
CA LEU A 84 -0.96 17.76 -9.42
C LEU A 84 -0.58 16.30 -9.09
N ILE A 85 -0.09 15.53 -10.07
CA ILE A 85 0.40 14.16 -9.85
C ILE A 85 1.58 14.16 -8.87
N THR A 86 2.48 15.14 -8.97
CA THR A 86 3.64 15.24 -8.09
C THR A 86 3.23 15.51 -6.64
N GLU A 87 2.28 16.41 -6.43
CA GLU A 87 1.76 16.69 -5.09
C GLU A 87 0.98 15.50 -4.52
N LEU A 88 0.11 14.89 -5.33
CA LEU A 88 -0.64 13.69 -4.92
C LEU A 88 0.29 12.53 -4.54
N ARG A 89 1.43 12.41 -5.23
CA ARG A 89 2.44 11.40 -4.95
C ARG A 89 3.06 11.57 -3.56
N ARG A 90 3.30 12.81 -3.14
CA ARG A 90 3.82 13.14 -1.81
C ARG A 90 2.79 12.88 -0.74
N GLU A 91 1.55 13.31 -0.98
CA GLU A 91 0.45 13.18 -0.01
C GLU A 91 0.10 11.71 0.25
N LEU A 92 0.07 10.89 -0.80
CA LEU A 92 -0.25 9.45 -0.72
C LEU A 92 0.98 8.56 -0.49
N ARG A 93 2.12 9.14 -0.08
CA ARG A 93 3.36 8.42 0.26
C ARG A 93 3.83 7.42 -0.81
N ILE A 94 3.63 7.74 -2.09
CA ILE A 94 3.94 6.85 -3.20
C ILE A 94 5.43 6.91 -3.55
N SER A 95 6.12 5.76 -3.43
CA SER A 95 7.54 5.64 -3.74
C SER A 95 7.84 5.82 -5.24
N ASN A 96 9.10 6.05 -5.62
CA ASN A 96 9.49 6.14 -7.05
C ASN A 96 9.19 4.85 -7.78
N GLU A 97 9.37 3.71 -7.11
CA GLU A 97 9.15 2.40 -7.71
C GLU A 97 7.65 2.16 -7.92
N ASP A 98 6.83 2.41 -6.90
CA ASP A 98 5.37 2.31 -7.02
C ASP A 98 4.84 3.23 -8.12
N HIS A 99 5.34 4.46 -8.20
CA HIS A 99 4.94 5.38 -9.25
C HIS A 99 5.22 4.83 -10.66
N ARG A 100 6.40 4.26 -10.89
CA ARG A 100 6.78 3.67 -12.19
C ARG A 100 5.93 2.44 -12.49
N GLU A 101 5.72 1.59 -11.50
CA GLU A 101 4.88 0.40 -11.65
C GLU A 101 3.43 0.78 -12.01
N LEU A 102 2.84 1.71 -11.26
CA LEU A 102 1.48 2.19 -11.48
C LEU A 102 1.35 2.85 -12.86
N LEU A 103 2.32 3.67 -13.29
CA LEU A 103 2.34 4.21 -14.65
C LEU A 103 2.38 3.12 -15.72
N GLY A 104 3.19 2.07 -15.53
CA GLY A 104 3.25 0.92 -16.43
C GLY A 104 1.90 0.22 -16.55
N ARG A 105 1.24 -0.02 -15.41
CA ARG A 105 -0.11 -0.63 -15.36
C ARG A 105 -1.15 0.21 -16.08
N VAL A 106 -1.14 1.53 -15.88
CA VAL A 106 -2.07 2.46 -16.56
C VAL A 106 -1.82 2.49 -18.06
N ASN A 107 -0.57 2.44 -18.49
CA ASN A 107 -0.24 2.44 -19.91
C ASN A 107 -0.66 1.15 -20.63
N ALA A 108 -0.69 0.02 -19.92
CA ALA A 108 -1.18 -1.26 -20.41
C ALA A 108 -2.70 -1.45 -20.27
N ASP A 109 -3.42 -0.45 -19.74
CA ASP A 109 -4.86 -0.56 -19.49
C ASP A 109 -5.67 -0.39 -20.79
N GLY A 110 -6.15 -1.52 -21.31
CA GLY A 110 -6.97 -1.55 -22.54
C GLY A 110 -8.28 -0.77 -22.43
N VAL A 111 -8.81 -0.49 -21.24
CA VAL A 111 -10.00 0.35 -21.07
C VAL A 111 -9.68 1.80 -21.40
N ILE A 112 -8.51 2.29 -20.98
CA ILE A 112 -8.05 3.65 -21.28
C ILE A 112 -7.83 3.81 -22.77
N GLN A 113 -7.19 2.81 -23.39
CA GLN A 113 -7.00 2.80 -24.84
C GLN A 113 -8.35 2.89 -25.58
N ARG A 114 -9.33 2.06 -25.20
CA ARG A 114 -10.67 2.09 -25.80
C ARG A 114 -11.39 3.43 -25.62
N ILE A 115 -11.29 4.05 -24.45
CA ILE A 115 -11.90 5.37 -24.19
C ILE A 115 -11.29 6.44 -25.11
N ARG A 116 -9.97 6.40 -25.30
CA ARG A 116 -9.26 7.32 -26.19
C ARG A 116 -9.67 7.13 -27.64
N GLU A 117 -9.71 5.89 -28.11
CA GLU A 117 -10.15 5.54 -29.47
C GLU A 117 -11.58 6.04 -29.72
N TRP A 118 -12.49 5.85 -28.77
CA TRP A 118 -13.86 6.36 -28.85
C TRP A 118 -13.91 7.90 -28.96
N ARG A 119 -13.10 8.63 -28.17
CA ARG A 119 -13.01 10.09 -28.28
C ARG A 119 -12.46 10.54 -29.62
N GLN A 120 -11.42 9.87 -30.13
CA GLN A 120 -10.82 10.22 -31.43
C GLN A 120 -11.78 9.94 -32.58
N ALA A 121 -12.47 8.81 -32.57
CA ALA A 121 -13.49 8.47 -33.56
C ALA A 121 -14.66 9.47 -33.54
N GLY A 122 -15.15 9.86 -32.35
CA GLY A 122 -16.19 10.87 -32.20
C GLY A 122 -15.76 12.28 -32.62
N ALA A 123 -14.52 12.68 -32.29
CA ALA A 123 -13.96 13.97 -32.70
C ALA A 123 -13.76 14.04 -34.23
N ALA A 124 -13.30 12.95 -34.85
CA ALA A 124 -13.14 12.88 -36.31
C ALA A 124 -14.49 12.98 -37.05
N GLN A 125 -15.54 12.33 -36.54
CA GLN A 125 -16.90 12.43 -37.09
C GLN A 125 -17.46 13.85 -36.97
N SER A 126 -17.25 14.52 -35.83
CA SER A 126 -17.67 15.91 -35.63
C SER A 126 -16.90 16.91 -36.52
N ALA A 127 -15.61 16.68 -36.78
CA ALA A 127 -14.80 17.53 -37.64
C ALA A 127 -15.20 17.43 -39.12
N MET A 128 -15.56 16.22 -39.59
CA MET A 128 -16.07 16.02 -40.95
C MET A 128 -17.38 16.78 -41.20
N LEU A 129 -18.31 16.75 -40.23
CA LEU A 129 -19.60 17.46 -40.35
C LEU A 129 -19.45 18.99 -40.28
N GLY A 130 -18.47 19.50 -39.51
CA GLY A 130 -18.19 20.93 -39.43
C GLY A 130 -17.54 21.51 -40.70
N ALA A 131 -16.71 20.73 -41.40
CA ALA A 131 -16.06 21.18 -42.64
C ALA A 131 -17.03 21.32 -43.83
N SER A 132 -18.13 20.54 -43.84
CA SER A 132 -19.15 20.63 -44.89
C SER A 132 -20.02 21.89 -44.81
N HIS A 133 -20.05 22.60 -43.69
CA HIS A 133 -20.86 23.81 -43.50
C HIS A 133 -20.11 25.12 -43.85
N VAL A 134 -18.80 25.08 -44.12
CA VAL A 134 -18.00 26.31 -44.36
C VAL A 134 -18.01 26.77 -45.83
N VAL A 135 -18.69 26.04 -46.73
CA VAL A 135 -18.59 26.28 -48.20
C VAL A 135 -19.78 27.06 -48.79
N GLU A 136 -20.84 27.40 -48.03
CA GLU A 136 -21.98 28.16 -48.54
C GLU A 136 -22.15 29.52 -47.84
N ASP A 137 -21.31 30.49 -48.15
CA ASP A 137 -21.69 31.91 -48.12
C ASP A 137 -20.74 32.73 -49.02
N ARG A 138 -21.11 32.89 -50.29
CA ARG A 138 -20.61 33.99 -51.13
C ARG A 138 -21.52 34.28 -52.33
#